data_AF-A0A961E167-F1
#
_entry.id   AF-A0A961E167-F1
#
_cell.length_a   1.000
_cell.length_b   1.000
_cell.length_c   1.000
_cell.angle_alpha   90.00
_cell.angle_beta   90.00
_cell.angle_gamma   90.00
#
_symmetry.space_group_name_H-M   'P 1'
#
loop_
_entity.id
_entity.type
_entity.pdbx_description
1 polymer ?
#
loop_
_entity_poly.entity_id
_entity_poly.type
_entity_poly.pdbx_seq_one_letter_code
_entity_poly.pdbx_strand_id
1 'polypeptide(L)'
;YHRVYGYPTLYVVDGAAISANLGVNPSLSITAQAERAAALWPNKGEQDRRPAQGEPYQRLAPVAPVRPVVPAEAPGALRNLPIIPVSST
;
A
#
# COMPACT_ATOMS: atom_id res chain seq x y z
N TYR A 1 -1.55 4.27 -5.45
CA TYR A 1 -2.28 4.31 -4.17
C TYR A 1 -3.68 3.70 -4.25
N HIS A 2 -4.03 2.96 -5.32
CA HIS A 2 -5.35 2.35 -5.52
C HIS A 2 -6.55 3.32 -5.41
N ARG A 3 -6.33 4.59 -5.75
CA ARG A 3 -7.36 5.65 -5.78
C ARG A 3 -7.96 5.69 -7.18
N VAL A 4 -9.29 5.68 -7.29
CA VAL A 4 -10.00 5.72 -8.58
C VAL A 4 -9.84 7.10 -9.22
N TYR A 5 -9.43 7.15 -10.49
CA TYR A 5 -9.20 8.41 -11.20
C TYR A 5 -10.49 9.25 -11.27
N GLY A 6 -10.42 10.54 -10.89
CA GLY A 6 -11.59 11.43 -10.84
C GLY A 6 -12.45 11.29 -9.58
N TYR A 7 -12.19 10.30 -8.73
CA TYR A 7 -12.89 10.06 -7.47
C TYR A 7 -11.88 9.95 -6.32
N PRO A 8 -11.36 11.08 -5.81
CA PRO A 8 -10.19 11.07 -4.94
C PRO A 8 -10.41 10.40 -3.58
N THR A 9 -11.68 10.24 -3.18
CA THR A 9 -12.11 9.57 -1.95
C THR A 9 -12.48 8.09 -2.16
N LEU A 10 -12.48 7.60 -3.40
CA LEU A 10 -12.84 6.22 -3.75
C LEU A 10 -11.59 5.38 -4.05
N TYR A 11 -11.59 4.15 -3.55
CA TYR A 11 -10.49 3.21 -3.68
C TYR A 11 -11.01 1.83 -4.05
N VAL A 12 -10.29 1.12 -4.92
CA VAL A 12 -10.59 -0.28 -5.31
C VAL A 12 -9.33 -1.09 -5.11
N VAL A 13 -9.43 -2.14 -4.28
CA VAL A 13 -8.29 -2.95 -3.84
C VAL A 13 -8.69 -4.42 -3.91
N ASP A 14 -8.69 -4.96 -5.12
CA ASP A 14 -9.12 -6.33 -5.42
C ASP A 14 -8.44 -6.83 -6.72
N GLY A 15 -8.94 -7.94 -7.29
CA GLY A 15 -8.45 -8.49 -8.55
C GLY A 15 -8.63 -7.56 -9.76
N ALA A 16 -9.58 -6.62 -9.75
CA ALA A 16 -9.76 -5.67 -10.85
C ALA A 16 -8.64 -4.61 -10.89
N ALA A 17 -7.92 -4.40 -9.80
CA ALA A 17 -6.74 -3.54 -9.76
C ALA A 17 -5.48 -4.17 -10.39
N ILE A 18 -5.52 -5.47 -10.71
CA ILE A 18 -4.43 -6.17 -11.40
C ILE A 18 -4.48 -5.83 -12.89
N SER A 19 -3.45 -5.13 -13.39
CA SER A 19 -3.44 -4.55 -14.75
C SER A 19 -3.33 -5.55 -15.90
N ALA A 20 -3.01 -6.81 -15.61
CA ALA A 20 -2.82 -7.85 -16.61
C ALA A 20 -3.08 -9.24 -16.02
N ASN A 21 -3.46 -10.19 -16.87
CA ASN A 21 -3.60 -11.58 -16.45
C ASN A 21 -2.23 -12.14 -16.05
N LEU A 22 -2.12 -12.67 -14.83
CA LEU A 22 -0.90 -13.26 -14.29
C LEU A 22 -0.65 -14.69 -14.79
N GLY A 23 -1.66 -15.36 -15.35
CA GLY A 23 -1.58 -16.76 -15.78
C GLY A 23 -1.50 -17.78 -14.63
N VAL A 24 -1.59 -17.33 -13.37
CA VAL A 24 -1.52 -18.12 -12.14
C VAL A 24 -2.56 -17.61 -11.13
N ASN A 25 -2.69 -18.30 -9.99
CA ASN A 25 -3.57 -17.84 -8.91
C ASN A 25 -3.15 -16.44 -8.40
N PRO A 26 -4.04 -15.42 -8.47
CA PRO A 26 -3.68 -14.05 -8.13
C PRO A 26 -3.74 -13.73 -6.63
N SER A 27 -4.12 -14.68 -5.77
CA SER A 27 -4.42 -14.43 -4.35
C SER A 27 -3.34 -13.64 -3.62
N LEU A 28 -2.08 -14.07 -3.70
CA LEU A 28 -0.98 -13.39 -3.00
C LEU A 28 -0.61 -12.05 -3.63
N SER A 29 -0.80 -11.87 -4.94
CA SER A 29 -0.60 -10.58 -5.60
C SER A 29 -1.65 -9.57 -5.15
N ILE A 30 -2.91 -10.00 -5.02
CA ILE A 30 -3.99 -9.17 -4.48
C ILE A 30 -3.69 -8.80 -3.02
N THR A 31 -3.32 -9.79 -2.19
CA THR A 31 -2.95 -9.54 -0.78
C THR A 31 -1.81 -8.53 -0.67
N ALA A 32 -0.71 -8.72 -1.42
CA ALA A 32 0.43 -7.82 -1.38
C ALA A 32 0.08 -6.40 -1.82
N GLN A 33 -0.74 -6.24 -2.88
CA GLN A 33 -1.21 -4.93 -3.32
C GLN A 33 -2.13 -4.28 -2.27
N ALA A 34 -2.98 -5.06 -1.61
CA ALA A 34 -3.89 -4.59 -0.58
C ALA A 34 -3.17 -4.12 0.68
N GLU A 35 -2.26 -4.94 1.20
CA GLU A 35 -1.41 -4.59 2.34
C GLU A 35 -0.60 -3.33 2.05
N ARG A 36 0.02 -3.25 0.87
CA ARG A 36 0.75 -2.05 0.43
C ARG A 36 -0.17 -0.83 0.37
N ALA A 37 -1.41 -0.96 -0.10
CA ALA A 37 -2.34 0.16 -0.17
C ALA A 37 -2.68 0.70 1.22
N ALA A 38 -3.05 -0.21 2.13
CA ALA A 38 -3.45 0.09 3.50
C ALA A 38 -2.29 0.67 4.32
N ALA A 39 -1.08 0.12 4.16
CA ALA A 39 0.12 0.60 4.86
C ALA A 39 0.52 2.04 4.51
N LEU A 40 -0.03 2.62 3.44
CA LEU A 40 0.22 4.01 3.04
C LEU A 40 -0.88 4.97 3.50
N TRP A 41 -1.92 4.50 4.19
CA TRP A 41 -2.94 5.37 4.76
C TRP A 41 -2.39 6.10 6.00
N PRO A 42 -2.76 7.38 6.19
CA PRO A 42 -2.46 8.09 7.44
C PRO A 42 -3.26 7.49 8.60
N ASN A 43 -2.77 7.67 9.83
CA ASN A 43 -3.63 7.38 10.99
C ASN A 43 -4.81 8.36 11.02
N LYS A 44 -5.88 7.98 11.71
CA LYS A 44 -7.08 8.83 11.84
C LYS A 44 -6.72 10.19 12.42
N GLY A 45 -7.00 11.26 11.67
CA GLY A 45 -6.71 12.64 12.06
C GLY A 45 -5.34 13.17 11.61
N GLU A 46 -4.48 12.32 11.05
CA GLU A 46 -3.22 12.75 10.43
C GLU A 46 -3.44 13.23 8.99
N GLN A 47 -2.53 14.07 8.52
CA GLN A 47 -2.53 14.53 7.13
C GLN A 47 -2.18 13.36 6.18
N ASP A 48 -2.93 13.23 5.09
CA ASP A 48 -2.60 12.30 4.01
C ASP A 48 -1.37 12.79 3.24
N ARG A 49 -0.28 12.02 3.31
CA ARG A 49 0.99 12.32 2.61
C ARG A 49 1.05 11.73 1.20
N ARG A 50 0.03 10.97 0.78
CA ARG A 50 -0.04 10.43 -0.58
C ARG A 50 -0.28 11.57 -1.56
N PRO A 51 0.54 11.71 -2.62
CA PRO A 51 0.34 12.66 -3.71
C PRO A 51 -1.11 12.70 -4.22
N ALA A 52 -1.55 13.89 -4.58
CA ALA A 52 -2.86 14.11 -5.19
C ALA A 52 -2.92 13.47 -6.59
N GLN A 53 -4.13 13.34 -7.15
CA GLN A 53 -4.24 12.95 -8.56
C GLN A 53 -3.70 14.07 -9.46
N GLY A 54 -2.95 13.69 -10.49
CA GLY A 54 -2.24 14.64 -11.36
C GLY A 54 -0.83 14.98 -10.90
N GLU A 55 -0.47 14.69 -9.65
CA GLU A 55 0.91 14.79 -9.18
C GLU A 55 1.74 13.56 -9.60
N PRO A 56 3.05 13.71 -9.77
CA PRO A 56 3.95 12.59 -10.03
C PRO A 56 3.85 11.51 -8.94
N TYR A 57 4.02 10.26 -9.36
CA TYR A 57 4.11 9.16 -8.41
C TYR A 57 5.33 9.33 -7.50
N GLN A 58 5.13 9.11 -6.20
CA GLN A 58 6.19 9.10 -5.21
C GLN A 58 6.22 7.75 -4.50
N ARG A 59 7.41 7.25 -4.16
CA ARG A 59 7.54 6.07 -3.31
C ARG A 59 7.53 6.53 -1.86
N LEU A 60 6.52 6.09 -1.11
CA LEU A 60 6.38 6.41 0.31
C LEU A 60 6.78 5.23 1.18
N ALA A 61 7.33 5.53 2.35
CA ALA A 61 7.47 4.55 3.42
C ALA A 61 6.08 4.21 4.00
N PRO A 62 5.86 2.95 4.44
CA PRO A 62 4.70 2.59 5.25
C PRO A 62 4.54 3.50 6.48
N VAL A 63 3.29 3.82 6.82
CA VAL A 63 2.92 4.55 8.03
C VAL A 63 2.71 3.54 9.16
N ALA A 64 3.42 3.71 10.27
CA ALA A 64 3.21 2.88 11.45
C ALA A 64 1.83 3.18 12.09
N PRO A 65 1.03 2.14 12.40
CA PRO A 65 -0.26 2.36 13.04
C PRO A 65 -0.08 2.78 14.51
N VAL A 66 -0.80 3.84 14.93
CA VAL A 66 -0.83 4.28 16.34
C VAL A 66 -1.55 3.27 17.23
N ARG A 67 -2.52 2.53 16.68
CA ARG A 67 -3.27 1.48 17.36
C ARG A 67 -3.24 0.21 16.51
N PRO A 68 -2.16 -0.60 16.59
CA PRO A 68 -2.03 -1.80 15.78
C PRO A 68 -3.08 -2.85 16.19
N VAL A 69 -3.76 -3.42 15.20
CA VAL A 69 -4.61 -4.62 15.39
C VAL A 69 -3.77 -5.89 15.40
N VAL A 70 -2.68 -5.90 14.63
CA VAL A 70 -1.75 -7.02 14.53
C VAL A 70 -0.69 -6.91 15.63
N PRO A 71 -0.52 -7.92 16.50
CA PRO A 71 0.52 -7.92 17.52
C PRO A 71 1.93 -7.82 16.91
N ALA A 72 2.87 -7.19 17.61
CA ALA A 72 4.21 -6.90 17.08
C ALA A 72 5.01 -8.16 16.71
N GLU A 73 4.78 -9.24 17.45
CA GLU A 73 5.40 -10.55 17.28
C GLU A 73 4.76 -11.37 16.15
N ALA A 74 3.55 -11.01 15.70
CA ALA A 74 2.84 -11.76 14.67
C ALA A 74 3.54 -11.62 13.31
N PRO A 75 3.51 -12.66 12.45
CA PRO A 75 4.16 -12.62 11.13
C PRO A 75 3.71 -11.46 10.24
N GLY A 76 2.43 -11.07 10.33
CA GLY A 76 1.84 -9.96 9.56
C GLY A 76 2.03 -8.57 10.18
N ALA A 77 2.81 -8.43 11.26
CA ALA A 77 3.09 -7.12 11.83
C ALA A 77 3.87 -6.24 10.84
N LEU A 78 3.60 -4.93 10.84
CA LEU A 78 4.45 -3.99 10.10
C LEU A 78 5.86 -4.02 10.72
N ARG A 79 6.82 -4.53 9.96
CA ARG A 79 8.22 -4.67 10.38
C ARG A 79 9.11 -3.83 9.48
N ASN A 80 10.06 -3.10 10.10
CA ASN A 80 11.19 -2.54 9.38
C ASN A 80 12.15 -3.67 9.03
N LEU A 81 11.83 -4.42 7.98
CA LEU A 81 12.75 -5.40 7.43
C LEU A 81 13.95 -4.65 6.84
N PRO A 82 15.18 -5.18 7.00
CA PRO A 82 16.39 -4.60 6.42
C PRO A 82 16.43 -4.83 4.90
N ILE A 83 15.43 -4.31 4.19
CA ILE A 83 15.34 -4.35 2.73
C ILE A 83 16.04 -3.09 2.23
N ILE A 84 17.34 -3.21 1.97
CA ILE A 84 18.14 -2.13 1.37
C ILE A 84 17.80 -2.10 -0.12
N PRO A 85 17.23 -0.99 -0.65
CA PRO A 85 17.03 -0.87 -2.08
C PRO A 85 18.39 -0.87 -2.77
N VAL A 86 18.59 -1.77 -3.73
CA VAL A 86 19.76 -1.71 -4.62
C VAL A 86 19.54 -0.51 -5.53
N SER A 87 20.42 0.49 -5.43
CA SER A 87 20.44 1.61 -6.37
C SER A 87 21.22 1.17 -7.60
N SER A 88 20.59 1.20 -8.77
CA SER A 88 21.30 1.09 -10.03
C SER A 88 21.91 2.46 -10.34
N THR A 89 23.24 2.49 -10.48
CA THR A 89 24.02 3.67 -10.88
C THR A 89 23.67 4.12 -12.29
#